data_AF-A0A8T3RA08-F1
#
_entry.id   AF-A0A8T3RA08-F1
#
_cell.length_a   1.000
_cell.length_b   1.000
_cell.length_c   1.000
_cell.angle_alpha   90.00
_cell.angle_beta   90.00
_cell.angle_gamma   90.00
#
_symmetry.space_group_name_H-M   'P 1'
#
loop_
_entity.id
_entity.type
_entity.pdbx_description
1 polymer ?
#
loop_
_entity_poly.entity_id
_entity_poly.type
_entity_poly.pdbx_seq_one_letter_code
_entity_poly.pdbx_strand_id
1 'polypeptide(L)'
;MDLRAGVARFDATTGLARLTGFPFALLTWVGSDGFPMSAAVTIDAIDPSASTASFSAPAGLEVPTEAEVSLTGSHIRPQPGMGYDERRHVTVWGRAADADAGQGRMTFRGEIAWGWDEADIPFPEYLERTVGQSRRYLADVSRETGRSVRPQLSRGWLFLRATRLPFLSATLIPVAIGLAIAAANGFFDVLTAVLTVIGAAAVHLGLNVANDVFDTRLGADDANVNPTQYSGGSRVIQYGLVSLSGMQRLGLIFYAVATVIGLILLALRPSPALLAIGILGIILSVGYTAPPLKLVYRGLGEITTAIGFGPLMLLGAYVVQSGGSIETAAVVASLPVAILVALILYVNEVPDRPSDARAGKRTLVVRLPQRTVITIYDVAAAVAFAIIVAGVVLRLLPLPALLALLAVPLALRVHRGLETYYDQPYGLMAVMATNIKLHLVVGVTLLGSYLAVVLVQLLAPGRSLFLP
;
A
#
# COMPACT_ATOMS: atom_id res chain seq x y z
N MET A 1 -7.06 1.28 33.25
CA MET A 1 -6.88 1.01 31.81
C MET A 1 -6.38 2.30 31.16
N ASP A 2 -5.09 2.42 30.85
CA ASP A 2 -4.54 3.67 30.29
C ASP A 2 -4.67 3.64 28.76
N LEU A 3 -5.88 3.92 28.28
CA LEU A 3 -6.24 4.04 26.86
C LEU A 3 -5.52 5.22 26.14
N ARG A 4 -4.56 5.89 26.78
CA ARG A 4 -4.20 7.30 26.58
C ARG A 4 -3.04 7.59 25.60
N ALA A 5 -2.69 6.66 24.71
CA ALA A 5 -1.46 6.77 23.90
C ALA A 5 -1.68 6.52 22.38
N GLY A 6 -2.68 7.17 21.76
CA GLY A 6 -2.95 7.02 20.32
C GLY A 6 -3.59 8.23 19.65
N VAL A 7 -4.40 8.97 20.40
CA VAL A 7 -5.01 10.25 19.99
C VAL A 7 -4.19 11.38 20.61
N ALA A 8 -4.10 12.55 19.95
CA ALA A 8 -3.43 13.72 20.50
C ALA A 8 -4.07 14.08 21.85
N ARG A 9 -3.42 13.66 22.95
CA ARG A 9 -3.70 14.17 24.28
C ARG A 9 -3.20 15.60 24.29
N PHE A 10 -4.06 16.52 24.65
CA PHE A 10 -3.69 17.92 24.86
C PHE A 10 -4.22 18.38 26.21
N ASP A 11 -3.80 19.56 26.64
CA ASP A 11 -4.24 20.15 27.90
C ASP A 11 -5.74 20.51 27.86
N ALA A 12 -6.33 20.67 29.05
CA ALA A 12 -7.74 21.05 29.18
C ALA A 12 -8.06 22.38 28.49
N THR A 13 -7.13 23.34 28.54
CA THR A 13 -7.21 24.63 27.85
C THR A 13 -7.46 24.46 26.36
N THR A 14 -6.64 23.67 25.67
CA THR A 14 -6.77 23.39 24.23
C THR A 14 -8.07 22.65 23.95
N GLY A 15 -8.45 21.70 24.81
CA GLY A 15 -9.69 20.95 24.64
C GLY A 15 -10.94 21.81 24.75
N LEU A 16 -11.00 22.68 25.76
CA LEU A 16 -12.10 23.63 25.93
C LEU A 16 -12.11 24.67 24.81
N ALA A 17 -10.95 25.15 24.36
CA ALA A 17 -10.87 26.02 23.19
C ALA A 17 -11.45 25.35 21.94
N ARG A 18 -11.12 24.08 21.67
CA ARG A 18 -11.72 23.31 20.56
C ARG A 18 -13.22 23.09 20.75
N LEU A 19 -13.68 22.88 21.98
CA LEU A 19 -15.08 22.65 22.32
C LEU A 19 -15.96 23.86 21.98
N THR A 20 -15.41 25.09 21.95
CA THR A 20 -16.13 26.30 21.49
C THR A 20 -16.66 26.20 20.05
N GLY A 21 -16.03 25.38 19.21
CA GLY A 21 -16.44 25.15 17.82
C GLY A 21 -17.62 24.19 17.65
N PHE A 22 -18.22 23.71 18.76
CA PHE A 22 -19.34 22.78 18.75
C PHE A 22 -20.59 23.45 19.31
N PRO A 23 -21.73 23.39 18.59
CA PRO A 23 -22.98 24.03 19.03
C PRO A 23 -23.63 23.35 20.23
N PHE A 24 -23.29 22.08 20.49
CA PHE A 24 -23.79 21.28 21.60
C PHE A 24 -22.68 20.35 22.09
N ALA A 25 -22.72 20.04 23.38
CA ALA A 25 -21.83 19.06 23.99
C ALA A 25 -22.64 17.94 24.66
N LEU A 26 -22.04 16.77 24.75
CA LEU A 26 -22.55 15.66 25.55
C LEU A 26 -21.81 15.66 26.89
N LEU A 27 -22.56 15.81 27.98
CA LEU A 27 -22.07 15.55 29.33
C LEU A 27 -22.19 14.06 29.61
N THR A 28 -21.10 13.41 30.01
CA THR A 28 -21.07 11.97 30.35
C THR A 28 -20.45 11.76 31.72
N TRP A 29 -21.07 10.90 32.53
CA TRP A 29 -20.62 10.55 33.88
C TRP A 29 -21.02 9.10 34.23
N VAL A 30 -20.57 8.61 35.38
CA VAL A 30 -21.03 7.32 35.93
C VAL A 30 -22.11 7.60 36.98
N GLY A 31 -23.30 7.04 36.78
CA GLY A 31 -24.43 7.15 37.71
C GLY A 31 -24.15 6.48 39.05
N SER A 32 -24.96 6.79 40.05
CA SER A 32 -24.88 6.17 41.38
C SER A 32 -25.15 4.66 41.36
N ASP A 33 -25.83 4.17 40.32
CA ASP A 33 -26.07 2.76 40.01
C ASP A 33 -24.88 2.08 39.29
N GLY A 34 -23.82 2.83 38.99
CA GLY A 34 -22.62 2.36 38.31
C GLY A 34 -22.74 2.31 36.78
N PHE A 35 -23.85 2.74 36.19
CA PHE A 35 -24.04 2.76 34.74
C PHE A 35 -23.59 4.11 34.13
N PRO A 36 -23.01 4.09 32.91
CA PRO A 36 -22.65 5.33 32.22
C PRO A 36 -23.91 6.10 31.81
N MET A 37 -24.00 7.36 32.24
CA MET A 37 -25.06 8.30 31.93
C MET A 37 -24.55 9.33 30.91
N SER A 38 -25.41 9.78 30.00
CA SER A 38 -25.05 10.84 29.05
C SER A 38 -26.25 11.73 28.73
N ALA A 39 -26.02 13.04 28.70
CA ALA A 39 -27.03 14.04 28.41
C ALA A 39 -26.48 15.13 27.49
N ALA A 40 -27.30 15.59 26.54
CA ALA A 40 -26.95 16.76 25.75
C ALA A 40 -27.06 18.01 26.61
N VAL A 41 -26.03 18.86 26.55
CA VAL A 41 -25.96 20.14 27.25
C VAL A 41 -25.59 21.24 26.27
N THR A 42 -26.16 22.42 26.49
CA THR A 42 -25.71 23.65 25.83
C THR A 42 -24.71 24.33 26.76
N ILE A 43 -23.52 24.63 26.26
CA ILE A 43 -22.50 25.29 27.05
C ILE A 43 -22.77 26.80 27.00
N ASP A 44 -23.00 27.41 28.16
CA ASP A 44 -23.35 28.82 28.29
C ASP A 44 -22.11 29.71 28.10
N ALA A 45 -20.97 29.29 28.64
CA ALA A 45 -19.70 29.98 28.51
C ALA A 45 -18.52 29.00 28.65
N ILE A 46 -17.46 29.25 27.89
CA ILE A 46 -16.18 28.54 27.99
C ILE A 46 -15.10 29.59 28.23
N ASP A 47 -14.31 29.41 29.29
CA ASP A 47 -13.06 30.13 29.52
C ASP A 47 -11.89 29.15 29.43
N PRO A 48 -11.26 29.03 28.24
CA PRO A 48 -10.11 28.16 28.08
C PRO A 48 -8.95 28.53 28.99
N SER A 49 -8.74 29.82 29.27
CA SER A 49 -7.60 30.30 30.06
C SER A 49 -7.68 29.85 31.52
N ALA A 50 -8.89 29.80 32.07
CA ALA A 50 -9.16 29.23 33.39
C ALA A 50 -9.39 27.71 33.36
N SER A 51 -9.40 27.08 32.17
CA SER A 51 -9.83 25.70 31.97
C SER A 51 -11.21 25.41 32.54
N THR A 52 -12.15 26.35 32.37
CA THR A 52 -13.52 26.20 32.88
C THR A 52 -14.58 26.32 31.78
N ALA A 53 -15.72 25.69 32.01
CA ALA A 53 -16.95 25.87 31.24
C ALA A 53 -18.13 25.96 32.19
N SER A 54 -19.22 26.59 31.77
CA SER A 54 -20.49 26.58 32.48
C SER A 54 -21.62 26.12 31.56
N PHE A 55 -22.55 25.37 32.11
CA PHE A 55 -23.70 24.85 31.39
C PHE A 55 -24.89 24.68 32.32
N SER A 56 -26.09 24.61 31.76
CA SER A 56 -27.30 24.27 32.50
C SER A 56 -27.38 22.77 32.77
N ALA A 57 -27.68 22.40 34.01
CA ALA A 57 -27.87 21.02 34.42
C ALA A 57 -29.01 20.37 33.61
N PRO A 58 -28.81 19.16 33.07
CA PRO A 58 -29.84 18.48 32.30
C PRO A 58 -31.06 18.14 33.17
N ALA A 59 -32.25 18.50 32.68
CA ALA A 59 -33.48 18.37 33.45
C ALA A 59 -33.76 16.90 33.86
N GLY A 60 -34.07 16.69 35.14
CA GLY A 60 -34.41 15.38 35.68
C GLY A 60 -33.24 14.40 35.84
N LEU A 61 -31.99 14.86 35.64
CA LEU A 61 -30.80 14.05 35.82
C LEU A 61 -29.91 14.64 36.92
N GLU A 62 -29.53 13.82 37.88
CA GLU A 62 -28.59 14.18 38.93
C GLU A 62 -27.16 14.03 38.40
N VAL A 63 -26.49 15.16 38.18
CA VAL A 63 -25.09 15.19 37.81
C VAL A 63 -24.25 15.23 39.08
N PRO A 64 -23.34 14.28 39.29
CA PRO A 64 -22.55 14.23 40.50
C PRO A 64 -21.58 15.42 40.58
N THR A 65 -21.60 16.13 41.72
CA THR A 65 -20.61 17.15 42.06
C THR A 65 -19.34 16.48 42.60
N GLU A 66 -18.15 17.02 42.29
CA GLU A 66 -16.83 16.49 42.70
C GLU A 66 -16.43 15.13 42.10
N ALA A 67 -17.30 14.52 41.28
CA ALA A 67 -16.97 13.32 40.52
C ALA A 67 -16.39 13.66 39.15
N GLU A 68 -15.71 12.66 38.55
CA GLU A 68 -15.19 12.78 37.20
C GLU A 68 -16.34 12.77 36.19
N VAL A 69 -16.43 13.82 35.39
CA VAL A 69 -17.37 13.94 34.27
C VAL A 69 -16.61 14.34 33.02
N SER A 70 -17.26 14.21 31.86
CA SER A 70 -16.69 14.68 30.60
C SER A 70 -17.66 15.49 29.77
N LEU A 71 -17.13 16.49 29.08
CA LEU A 71 -17.83 17.23 28.03
C LEU A 71 -17.26 16.82 26.68
N THR A 72 -18.13 16.31 25.81
CA THR A 72 -17.75 15.85 24.46
C THR A 72 -18.45 16.66 23.38
N GLY A 73 -17.67 17.34 22.55
CA GLY A 73 -18.11 17.85 21.26
C GLY A 73 -17.86 16.80 20.19
N SER A 74 -18.85 16.51 19.35
CA SER A 74 -18.72 15.58 18.22
C SER A 74 -19.45 16.15 17.01
N HIS A 75 -18.80 16.09 15.86
CA HIS A 75 -19.35 16.55 14.59
C HIS A 75 -18.96 15.59 13.47
N ILE A 76 -19.94 15.32 12.61
CA ILE A 76 -19.78 14.57 11.39
C ILE A 76 -20.80 15.11 10.41
N ARG A 77 -20.38 15.41 9.18
CA ARG A 77 -21.27 15.89 8.14
C ARG A 77 -21.63 14.74 7.19
N PRO A 78 -22.93 14.45 6.98
CA PRO A 78 -23.34 13.49 5.97
C PRO A 78 -23.17 14.08 4.57
N GLN A 79 -22.61 13.28 3.66
CA GLN A 79 -22.50 13.54 2.23
C GLN A 79 -23.44 12.58 1.49
N PRO A 80 -24.61 13.06 1.02
CA PRO A 80 -25.62 12.20 0.38
C PRO A 80 -25.03 11.35 -0.75
N GLY A 81 -25.18 10.03 -0.64
CA GLY A 81 -24.68 9.06 -1.62
C GLY A 81 -23.16 8.80 -1.59
N MET A 82 -22.40 9.52 -0.77
CA MET A 82 -20.92 9.45 -0.73
C MET A 82 -20.37 9.02 0.63
N GLY A 83 -21.10 9.27 1.73
CA GLY A 83 -20.69 8.88 3.08
C GLY A 83 -20.67 10.06 4.05
N TYR A 84 -19.54 10.28 4.72
CA TYR A 84 -19.38 11.34 5.72
C TYR A 84 -18.01 12.03 5.62
N ASP A 85 -17.97 13.32 5.94
CA ASP A 85 -16.77 14.15 6.03
C ASP A 85 -16.85 15.12 7.23
N GLU A 86 -15.85 16.02 7.33
CA GLU A 86 -15.70 16.98 8.45
C GLU A 86 -15.79 16.31 9.82
N ARG A 87 -15.24 15.11 9.94
CA ARG A 87 -15.28 14.35 11.19
C ARG A 87 -14.36 14.99 12.21
N ARG A 88 -14.92 15.37 13.35
CA ARG A 88 -14.14 15.88 14.47
C ARG A 88 -14.80 15.59 15.80
N HIS A 89 -13.98 15.37 16.82
CA HIS A 89 -14.45 15.27 18.19
C HIS A 89 -13.42 15.81 19.15
N VAL A 90 -13.89 16.29 20.29
CA VAL A 90 -13.08 16.65 21.43
C VAL A 90 -13.82 16.23 22.69
N THR A 91 -13.12 15.55 23.59
CA THR A 91 -13.63 15.18 24.90
C THR A 91 -12.71 15.80 25.95
N VAL A 92 -13.29 16.58 26.86
CA VAL A 92 -12.61 17.17 28.00
C VAL A 92 -13.11 16.47 29.26
N TRP A 93 -12.22 15.87 30.04
CA TRP A 93 -12.53 15.30 31.34
C TRP A 93 -12.13 16.26 32.45
N GLY A 94 -12.89 16.21 33.52
CA GLY A 94 -12.71 17.09 34.66
C GLY A 94 -13.79 16.88 35.70
N ARG A 95 -14.06 17.90 36.50
CA ARG A 95 -15.07 17.84 37.56
C ARG A 95 -16.14 18.90 37.36
N ALA A 96 -17.38 18.51 37.60
CA ALA A 96 -18.48 19.46 37.70
C ALA A 96 -18.73 19.84 39.16
N ALA A 97 -19.10 21.09 39.37
CA ALA A 97 -19.54 21.65 40.64
C ALA A 97 -20.73 22.56 40.40
N ASP A 98 -21.65 22.64 41.36
CA ASP A 98 -22.76 23.59 41.27
C ASP A 98 -22.21 25.01 41.26
N ALA A 99 -22.61 25.79 40.25
CA ALA A 99 -22.22 27.19 40.12
C ALA A 99 -23.02 28.07 41.08
N ASP A 100 -24.32 27.75 41.21
CA ASP A 100 -25.29 28.49 42.00
C ASP A 100 -26.19 27.48 42.72
N ALA A 101 -26.13 27.45 44.06
CA ALA A 101 -26.89 26.53 44.91
C ALA A 101 -28.41 26.63 44.67
N GLY A 102 -28.93 25.84 43.72
CA GLY A 102 -30.36 25.72 43.40
C GLY A 102 -30.86 26.39 42.12
N GLN A 103 -30.00 27.00 41.28
CA GLN A 103 -30.44 27.58 39.98
C GLN A 103 -30.20 26.66 38.77
N GLY A 104 -29.70 25.45 38.98
CA GLY A 104 -29.49 24.46 37.91
C GLY A 104 -28.38 24.84 36.93
N ARG A 105 -27.44 25.71 37.31
CA ARG A 105 -26.21 26.00 36.54
C ARG A 105 -25.03 25.26 37.17
N MET A 106 -24.24 24.61 36.34
CA MET A 106 -23.03 23.91 36.74
C MET A 106 -21.80 24.61 36.18
N THR A 107 -20.72 24.60 36.95
CA THR A 107 -19.37 24.86 36.47
C THR A 107 -18.65 23.55 36.24
N PHE A 108 -17.79 23.50 35.24
CA PHE A 108 -16.93 22.39 34.92
C PHE A 108 -15.50 22.88 34.84
N ARG A 109 -14.60 22.21 35.55
CA ARG A 109 -13.17 22.46 35.49
C ARG A 109 -12.50 21.31 34.75
N GLY A 110 -11.99 21.59 33.56
CA GLY A 110 -11.27 20.62 32.75
C GLY A 110 -9.88 20.33 33.32
N GLU A 111 -9.48 19.07 33.25
CA GLU A 111 -8.16 18.59 33.70
C GLU A 111 -7.33 18.02 32.55
N ILE A 112 -7.99 17.28 31.66
CA ILE A 112 -7.35 16.60 30.53
C ILE A 112 -8.31 16.59 29.34
N ALA A 113 -7.75 16.69 28.14
CA ALA A 113 -8.55 16.54 26.93
C ALA A 113 -7.88 15.64 25.89
N TRP A 114 -8.71 15.10 25.01
CA TRP A 114 -8.29 14.44 23.78
C TRP A 114 -9.28 14.73 22.68
N GLY A 115 -8.83 14.59 21.45
CA GLY A 115 -9.69 14.77 20.30
C GLY A 115 -8.93 14.59 19.01
N TRP A 116 -9.70 14.62 17.94
CA TRP A 116 -9.20 14.51 16.58
C TRP A 116 -10.07 15.38 15.69
N ASP A 117 -9.42 16.05 14.74
CA ASP A 117 -10.07 16.82 13.69
C ASP A 117 -9.55 16.33 12.34
N GLU A 118 -10.45 15.98 11.44
CA GLU A 118 -10.14 15.54 10.08
C GLU A 118 -9.43 16.63 9.26
N ALA A 119 -9.64 17.91 9.58
CA ALA A 119 -8.92 19.02 8.95
C ALA A 119 -7.43 19.05 9.33
N ASP A 120 -7.08 18.56 10.53
CA ASP A 120 -5.70 18.50 11.02
C ASP A 120 -5.01 17.20 10.55
N ILE A 121 -5.70 16.07 10.71
CA ILE A 121 -5.19 14.73 10.42
C ILE A 121 -6.26 13.98 9.62
N PRO A 122 -6.01 13.61 8.35
CA PRO A 122 -6.99 12.86 7.57
C PRO A 122 -7.44 11.57 8.27
N PHE A 123 -8.70 11.19 8.11
CA PHE A 123 -9.25 10.02 8.80
C PHE A 123 -8.45 8.72 8.60
N PRO A 124 -7.96 8.36 7.40
CA PRO A 124 -7.20 7.12 7.25
C PRO A 124 -5.86 7.16 8.01
N GLU A 125 -5.22 8.32 8.12
CA GLU A 125 -4.00 8.51 8.91
C GLU A 125 -4.31 8.37 10.42
N TYR A 126 -5.42 8.96 10.87
CA TYR A 126 -5.89 8.81 12.26
C TYR A 126 -6.12 7.33 12.63
N LEU A 127 -6.74 6.56 11.74
CA LEU A 127 -6.94 5.12 11.94
C LEU A 127 -5.60 4.38 12.10
N GLU A 128 -4.59 4.74 11.31
CA GLU A 128 -3.28 4.11 11.36
C GLU A 128 -2.51 4.45 12.63
N ARG A 129 -2.54 5.72 13.05
CA ARG A 129 -1.93 6.18 14.31
C ARG A 129 -2.54 5.50 15.54
N THR A 130 -3.80 5.07 15.46
CA THR A 130 -4.54 4.44 16.58
C THR A 130 -4.47 2.90 16.59
N VAL A 131 -3.79 2.27 15.63
CA VAL A 131 -3.62 0.80 15.58
C VAL A 131 -2.99 0.25 16.86
N GLY A 132 -1.95 0.91 17.38
CA GLY A 132 -1.27 0.48 18.61
C GLY A 132 -2.19 0.49 19.84
N GLN A 133 -3.05 1.50 19.96
CA GLN A 133 -4.07 1.60 21.01
C GLN A 133 -5.12 0.49 20.86
N SER A 134 -5.61 0.28 19.64
CA SER A 134 -6.59 -0.77 19.35
C SER A 134 -6.08 -2.17 19.71
N ARG A 135 -4.79 -2.45 19.43
CA ARG A 135 -4.16 -3.72 19.82
C ARG A 135 -4.09 -3.92 21.34
N ARG A 136 -3.72 -2.88 22.09
CA ARG A 136 -3.69 -2.94 23.57
C ARG A 136 -5.08 -3.22 24.11
N TYR A 137 -6.08 -2.49 23.63
CA TYR A 137 -7.48 -2.70 24.00
C TYR A 137 -7.93 -4.15 23.77
N LEU A 138 -7.71 -4.71 22.58
CA LEU A 138 -8.09 -6.09 22.27
C LEU A 138 -7.32 -7.12 23.10
N ALA A 139 -6.05 -6.84 23.42
CA ALA A 139 -5.25 -7.69 24.30
C ALA A 139 -5.78 -7.67 25.74
N ASP A 140 -6.26 -6.53 26.23
CA ASP A 140 -6.85 -6.40 27.57
C ASP A 140 -8.18 -7.16 27.64
N VAL A 141 -9.06 -6.96 26.67
CA VAL A 141 -10.32 -7.72 26.55
C VAL A 141 -10.05 -9.23 26.46
N SER A 142 -8.98 -9.63 25.75
CA SER A 142 -8.60 -11.04 25.68
C SER A 142 -8.19 -11.61 27.04
N ARG A 143 -7.51 -10.83 27.88
CA ARG A 143 -7.10 -11.25 29.24
C ARG A 143 -8.31 -11.32 30.17
N GLU A 144 -9.20 -10.33 30.12
CA GLU A 144 -10.40 -10.27 30.96
C GLU A 144 -11.39 -11.40 30.64
N THR A 145 -11.58 -11.72 29.36
CA THR A 145 -12.53 -12.75 28.92
C THR A 145 -11.95 -14.16 28.90
N GLY A 146 -10.62 -14.31 29.02
CA GLY A 146 -9.92 -15.58 28.84
C GLY A 146 -9.98 -16.15 27.41
N ARG A 147 -10.49 -15.39 26.44
CA ARG A 147 -10.65 -15.79 25.03
C ARG A 147 -9.82 -14.87 24.14
N SER A 148 -9.23 -15.41 23.08
CA SER A 148 -8.50 -14.56 22.12
C SER A 148 -9.49 -13.70 21.33
N VAL A 149 -9.44 -12.39 21.55
CA VAL A 149 -10.19 -11.38 20.78
C VAL A 149 -9.22 -10.70 19.82
N ARG A 150 -9.45 -10.89 18.51
CA ARG A 150 -8.61 -10.33 17.44
C ARG A 150 -9.45 -10.01 16.22
N PRO A 151 -9.05 -9.04 15.40
CA PRO A 151 -9.72 -8.80 14.12
C PRO A 151 -9.60 -10.04 13.24
N GLN A 152 -10.62 -10.29 12.43
CA GLN A 152 -10.66 -11.42 11.50
C GLN A 152 -11.09 -10.93 10.11
N LEU A 153 -10.46 -11.48 9.09
CA LEU A 153 -10.91 -11.42 7.70
C LEU A 153 -11.22 -12.84 7.23
N SER A 154 -12.06 -12.97 6.21
CA SER A 154 -12.26 -14.28 5.58
C SER A 154 -10.92 -14.78 5.02
N ARG A 155 -10.72 -16.11 5.01
CA ARG A 155 -9.44 -16.71 4.60
C ARG A 155 -8.99 -16.26 3.21
N GLY A 156 -9.94 -16.14 2.27
CA GLY A 156 -9.65 -15.65 0.91
C GLY A 156 -9.17 -14.20 0.91
N TRP A 157 -9.90 -13.29 1.58
CA TRP A 157 -9.48 -11.89 1.69
C TRP A 157 -8.16 -11.71 2.43
N LEU A 158 -7.93 -12.51 3.48
CA LEU A 158 -6.67 -12.50 4.20
C LEU A 158 -5.50 -12.95 3.31
N PHE A 159 -5.69 -14.01 2.52
CA PHE A 159 -4.68 -14.48 1.58
C PHE A 159 -4.40 -13.44 0.49
N LEU A 160 -5.44 -12.86 -0.12
CA LEU A 160 -5.33 -11.80 -1.12
C LEU A 160 -4.54 -10.60 -0.60
N ARG A 161 -4.86 -10.15 0.62
CA ARG A 161 -4.20 -9.03 1.28
C ARG A 161 -2.75 -9.37 1.65
N ALA A 162 -2.52 -10.47 2.35
CA ALA A 162 -1.20 -10.88 2.84
C ALA A 162 -0.19 -11.13 1.72
N THR A 163 -0.64 -11.66 0.58
CA THR A 163 0.22 -11.95 -0.58
C THR A 163 0.29 -10.80 -1.58
N ARG A 164 -0.55 -9.78 -1.39
CA ARG A 164 -0.72 -8.66 -2.33
C ARG A 164 -1.03 -9.15 -3.74
N LEU A 165 -1.89 -10.17 -3.86
CA LEU A 165 -2.17 -10.91 -5.11
C LEU A 165 -2.46 -10.01 -6.34
N PRO A 166 -3.18 -8.86 -6.24
CA PRO A 166 -3.42 -8.01 -7.40
C PRO A 166 -2.15 -7.50 -8.10
N PHE A 167 -1.01 -7.41 -7.41
CA PHE A 167 0.27 -7.02 -8.00
C PHE A 167 0.87 -8.09 -8.92
N LEU A 168 0.32 -9.32 -8.93
CA LEU A 168 0.81 -10.42 -9.76
C LEU A 168 0.79 -10.10 -11.26
N SER A 169 -0.02 -9.12 -11.67
CA SER A 169 -0.01 -8.61 -13.04
C SER A 169 1.38 -8.16 -13.52
N ALA A 170 2.21 -7.59 -12.64
CA ALA A 170 3.59 -7.22 -12.93
C ALA A 170 4.49 -8.43 -13.26
N THR A 171 4.08 -9.64 -12.90
CA THR A 171 4.74 -10.91 -13.26
C THR A 171 4.08 -11.58 -14.46
N LEU A 172 2.75 -11.67 -14.46
CA LEU A 172 2.02 -12.41 -15.49
C LEU A 172 2.24 -11.81 -16.88
N ILE A 173 2.29 -10.47 -16.97
CA ILE A 173 2.54 -9.77 -18.24
C ILE A 173 3.91 -10.11 -18.83
N PRO A 174 5.06 -9.88 -18.16
CA PRO A 174 6.37 -10.23 -18.73
C PRO A 174 6.50 -11.72 -19.04
N VAL A 175 5.99 -12.61 -18.17
CA VAL A 175 6.02 -14.06 -18.43
C VAL A 175 5.21 -14.40 -19.68
N ALA A 176 4.00 -13.86 -19.83
CA ALA A 176 3.17 -14.11 -21.01
C ALA A 176 3.82 -13.58 -22.30
N ILE A 177 4.47 -12.41 -22.25
CA ILE A 177 5.22 -11.88 -23.40
C ILE A 177 6.36 -12.84 -23.75
N GLY A 178 7.15 -13.30 -22.77
CA GLY A 178 8.26 -14.24 -23.01
C GLY A 178 7.78 -15.56 -23.62
N LEU A 179 6.67 -16.10 -23.15
CA LEU A 179 6.02 -17.29 -23.73
C LEU A 179 5.52 -17.03 -25.17
N ALA A 180 4.94 -15.86 -25.44
CA ALA A 180 4.46 -15.52 -26.78
C ALA A 180 5.61 -15.33 -27.79
N ILE A 181 6.74 -14.76 -27.35
CA ILE A 181 7.95 -14.64 -28.17
C ILE A 181 8.51 -16.04 -28.48
N ALA A 182 8.55 -16.93 -27.49
CA ALA A 182 8.98 -18.31 -27.71
C ALA A 182 8.06 -19.04 -28.71
N ALA A 183 6.74 -18.88 -28.56
CA ALA A 183 5.77 -19.44 -29.49
C ALA A 183 5.93 -18.90 -30.92
N ALA A 184 6.19 -17.60 -31.09
CA ALA A 184 6.47 -16.98 -32.38
C ALA A 184 7.75 -17.50 -33.05
N ASN A 185 8.68 -18.04 -32.25
CA ASN A 185 9.89 -18.70 -32.71
C ASN A 185 9.73 -20.23 -32.87
N GLY A 186 8.51 -20.75 -32.73
CA GLY A 186 8.20 -22.18 -32.90
C GLY A 186 8.42 -23.02 -31.64
N PHE A 187 8.67 -22.41 -30.48
CA PHE A 187 8.85 -23.11 -29.21
C PHE A 187 7.61 -22.95 -28.33
N PHE A 188 6.88 -24.04 -28.10
CA PHE A 188 5.81 -24.03 -27.11
C PHE A 188 5.52 -25.42 -26.54
N ASP A 189 5.71 -25.55 -25.23
CA ASP A 189 5.33 -26.71 -24.44
C ASP A 189 4.44 -26.26 -23.27
N VAL A 190 3.22 -26.80 -23.24
CA VAL A 190 2.17 -26.38 -22.31
C VAL A 190 2.57 -26.65 -20.85
N LEU A 191 3.20 -27.79 -20.59
CA LEU A 191 3.58 -28.18 -19.22
C LEU A 191 4.59 -27.18 -18.64
N THR A 192 5.69 -26.93 -19.35
CA THR A 192 6.71 -25.98 -18.93
C THR A 192 6.18 -24.54 -18.90
N ALA A 193 5.22 -24.17 -19.75
CA ALA A 193 4.57 -22.85 -19.71
C ALA A 193 3.77 -22.67 -18.41
N VAL A 194 2.92 -23.65 -18.07
CA VAL A 194 2.12 -23.63 -16.83
C VAL A 194 3.03 -23.61 -15.60
N LEU A 195 4.06 -24.46 -15.57
CA LEU A 195 5.04 -24.48 -14.49
C LEU A 195 5.78 -23.14 -14.36
N THR A 196 6.17 -22.52 -15.48
CA THR A 196 6.81 -21.19 -15.48
C THR A 196 5.91 -20.14 -14.83
N VAL A 197 4.62 -20.09 -15.20
CA VAL A 197 3.66 -19.13 -14.63
C VAL A 197 3.50 -19.34 -13.13
N ILE A 198 3.33 -20.59 -12.68
CA ILE A 198 3.16 -20.90 -11.25
C ILE A 198 4.45 -20.61 -10.46
N GLY A 199 5.62 -20.98 -10.99
CA GLY A 199 6.91 -20.73 -10.36
C GLY A 199 7.21 -19.23 -10.23
N ALA A 200 7.04 -18.48 -11.32
CA ALA A 200 7.20 -17.03 -11.33
C ALA A 200 6.25 -16.34 -10.35
N ALA A 201 4.98 -16.77 -10.33
CA ALA A 201 4.01 -16.27 -9.38
C ALA A 201 4.41 -16.57 -7.93
N ALA A 202 4.86 -17.80 -7.64
CA ALA A 202 5.31 -18.19 -6.31
C ALA A 202 6.50 -17.34 -5.83
N VAL A 203 7.50 -17.07 -6.69
CA VAL A 203 8.62 -16.18 -6.32
C VAL A 203 8.12 -14.78 -5.97
N HIS A 204 7.21 -14.20 -6.76
CA HIS A 204 6.69 -12.86 -6.50
C HIS A 204 5.83 -12.81 -5.23
N LEU A 205 4.96 -13.80 -5.00
CA LEU A 205 4.18 -13.86 -3.75
C LEU A 205 5.10 -14.03 -2.54
N GLY A 206 6.16 -14.83 -2.66
CA GLY A 206 7.22 -14.95 -1.66
C GLY A 206 7.97 -13.64 -1.41
N LEU A 207 8.28 -12.88 -2.47
CA LEU A 207 8.89 -11.55 -2.43
C LEU A 207 8.03 -10.58 -1.62
N ASN A 208 6.73 -10.49 -1.93
CA ASN A 208 5.80 -9.58 -1.26
C ASN A 208 5.68 -9.91 0.24
N VAL A 209 5.53 -11.20 0.57
CA VAL A 209 5.44 -11.64 1.97
C VAL A 209 6.76 -11.41 2.70
N ALA A 210 7.90 -11.64 2.06
CA ALA A 210 9.21 -11.37 2.63
C ALA A 210 9.41 -9.87 2.87
N ASN A 211 9.00 -9.01 1.93
CA ASN A 211 9.06 -7.57 2.08
C ASN A 211 8.31 -7.12 3.35
N ASP A 212 7.05 -7.53 3.54
CA ASP A 212 6.29 -7.24 4.77
C ASP A 212 6.99 -7.77 6.04
N VAL A 213 7.52 -8.99 6.02
CA VAL A 213 8.24 -9.57 7.17
C VAL A 213 9.45 -8.74 7.57
N PHE A 214 10.25 -8.33 6.58
CA PHE A 214 11.49 -7.60 6.84
C PHE A 214 11.24 -6.11 7.10
N ASP A 215 10.30 -5.46 6.42
CA ASP A 215 9.93 -4.07 6.69
C ASP A 215 9.30 -3.92 8.08
N THR A 216 8.53 -4.91 8.54
CA THR A 216 8.09 -4.97 9.94
C THR A 216 9.26 -5.12 10.90
N ARG A 217 10.18 -6.08 10.66
CA ARG A 217 11.34 -6.30 11.55
C ARG A 217 12.30 -5.11 11.61
N LEU A 218 12.39 -4.34 10.52
CA LEU A 218 13.26 -3.18 10.40
C LEU A 218 12.59 -1.88 10.86
N GLY A 219 11.30 -1.92 11.23
CA GLY A 219 10.54 -0.77 11.75
C GLY A 219 9.99 0.18 10.68
N ALA A 220 10.10 -0.16 9.39
CA ALA A 220 9.57 0.67 8.31
C ALA A 220 8.04 0.71 8.30
N ASP A 221 7.39 -0.43 8.49
CA ASP A 221 5.93 -0.49 8.54
C ASP A 221 5.37 0.27 9.75
N ASP A 222 6.03 0.19 10.91
CA ASP A 222 5.59 0.90 12.11
C ASP A 222 5.78 2.42 11.99
N ALA A 223 6.77 2.87 11.22
CA ALA A 223 6.96 4.28 10.91
C ALA A 223 5.92 4.82 9.90
N ASN A 224 5.29 3.95 9.09
CA ASN A 224 4.32 4.35 8.09
C ASN A 224 2.93 4.58 8.70
N VAL A 225 2.52 5.86 8.73
CA VAL A 225 1.21 6.33 9.21
C VAL A 225 0.25 6.64 8.05
N ASN A 226 0.72 6.61 6.80
CA ASN A 226 -0.05 6.92 5.60
C ASN A 226 -0.01 5.80 4.55
N PRO A 227 -0.16 4.51 4.92
CA PRO A 227 -0.23 3.44 3.95
C PRO A 227 -1.41 3.68 2.99
N THR A 228 -1.23 3.25 1.75
CA THR A 228 -2.26 3.34 0.72
C THR A 228 -2.65 1.94 0.27
N GLN A 229 -3.62 1.83 -0.65
CA GLN A 229 -3.92 0.52 -1.25
C GLN A 229 -2.75 -0.02 -2.11
N TYR A 230 -1.80 0.84 -2.50
CA TYR A 230 -0.69 0.50 -3.40
C TYR A 230 0.70 0.53 -2.74
N SER A 231 0.82 1.13 -1.55
CA SER A 231 2.07 1.38 -0.80
C SER A 231 1.90 1.08 0.69
N GLY A 232 3.01 0.96 1.45
CA GLY A 232 2.97 0.69 2.89
C GLY A 232 2.68 -0.76 3.33
N GLY A 233 2.95 -1.75 2.47
CA GLY A 233 2.82 -3.18 2.79
C GLY A 233 1.38 -3.68 2.90
N SER A 234 1.17 -4.95 3.27
CA SER A 234 -0.22 -5.48 3.41
C SER A 234 -0.92 -5.05 4.70
N ARG A 235 -0.17 -4.54 5.69
CA ARG A 235 -0.60 -4.21 7.06
C ARG A 235 -1.13 -5.39 7.88
N VAL A 236 -1.07 -6.63 7.40
CA VAL A 236 -1.67 -7.78 8.11
C VAL A 236 -0.99 -8.10 9.45
N ILE A 237 0.31 -7.78 9.57
CA ILE A 237 1.07 -7.95 10.81
C ILE A 237 0.73 -6.81 11.79
N GLN A 238 0.72 -5.56 11.30
CA GLN A 238 0.42 -4.35 12.07
C GLN A 238 -0.99 -4.42 12.65
N TYR A 239 -1.96 -4.90 11.88
CA TYR A 239 -3.34 -5.06 12.34
C TYR A 239 -3.58 -6.33 13.17
N GLY A 240 -2.56 -7.18 13.37
CA GLY A 240 -2.70 -8.40 14.17
C GLY A 240 -3.56 -9.49 13.52
N LEU A 241 -3.77 -9.42 12.20
CA LEU A 241 -4.51 -10.44 11.43
C LEU A 241 -3.68 -11.72 11.24
N VAL A 242 -2.36 -11.58 11.08
CA VAL A 242 -1.40 -12.68 10.98
C VAL A 242 -0.21 -12.38 11.89
N SER A 243 0.31 -13.41 12.57
CA SER A 243 1.55 -13.25 13.32
C SER A 243 2.74 -13.08 12.38
N LEU A 244 3.78 -12.38 12.85
CA LEU A 244 5.04 -12.25 12.12
C LEU A 244 5.64 -13.63 11.75
N SER A 245 5.55 -14.61 12.64
CA SER A 245 5.96 -16.00 12.38
C SER A 245 5.10 -16.71 11.34
N GLY A 246 3.81 -16.37 11.27
CA GLY A 246 2.90 -16.87 10.24
C GLY A 246 3.28 -16.38 8.85
N MET A 247 3.57 -15.08 8.73
CA MET A 247 4.05 -14.49 7.48
C MET A 247 5.41 -15.05 7.06
N GLN A 248 6.34 -15.28 8.00
CA GLN A 248 7.62 -15.95 7.70
C GLN A 248 7.43 -17.35 7.10
N ARG A 249 6.55 -18.17 7.71
CA ARG A 249 6.24 -19.51 7.18
C ARG A 249 5.60 -19.44 5.80
N LEU A 250 4.69 -18.49 5.59
CA LEU A 250 4.04 -18.29 4.29
C LEU A 250 5.06 -17.93 3.21
N GLY A 251 5.97 -16.99 3.49
CA GLY A 251 7.04 -16.63 2.57
C GLY A 251 7.95 -17.81 2.24
N LEU A 252 8.35 -18.59 3.26
CA LEU A 252 9.15 -19.80 3.08
C LEU A 252 8.45 -20.84 2.18
N ILE A 253 7.14 -21.05 2.36
CA ILE A 253 6.36 -21.96 1.52
C ILE A 253 6.38 -21.51 0.07
N PHE A 254 6.17 -20.21 -0.21
CA PHE A 254 6.21 -19.69 -1.57
C PHE A 254 7.59 -19.85 -2.22
N TYR A 255 8.67 -19.55 -1.50
CA TYR A 255 10.02 -19.78 -2.01
C TYR A 255 10.34 -21.26 -2.21
N ALA A 256 9.85 -22.15 -1.34
CA ALA A 256 10.02 -23.58 -1.50
C ALA A 256 9.31 -24.10 -2.75
N VAL A 257 8.04 -23.69 -2.96
CA VAL A 257 7.27 -24.01 -4.16
C VAL A 257 7.98 -23.51 -5.42
N ALA A 258 8.41 -22.24 -5.41
CA ALA A 258 9.17 -21.66 -6.52
C ALA A 258 10.46 -22.43 -6.82
N THR A 259 11.22 -22.79 -5.78
CA THR A 259 12.49 -23.52 -5.91
C THR A 259 12.26 -24.92 -6.47
N VAL A 260 11.26 -25.66 -5.95
CA VAL A 260 10.90 -26.99 -6.47
C VAL A 260 10.50 -26.92 -7.94
N ILE A 261 9.65 -25.96 -8.31
CA ILE A 261 9.24 -25.76 -9.71
C ILE A 261 10.45 -25.38 -10.57
N GLY A 262 11.32 -24.48 -10.10
CA GLY A 262 12.55 -24.10 -10.81
C GLY A 262 13.48 -25.28 -11.05
N LEU A 263 13.64 -26.17 -10.07
CA LEU A 263 14.42 -27.40 -10.21
C LEU A 263 13.78 -28.39 -11.20
N ILE A 264 12.45 -28.53 -11.18
CA ILE A 264 11.72 -29.33 -12.17
C ILE A 264 11.95 -28.77 -13.58
N LEU A 265 11.79 -27.46 -13.77
CA LEU A 265 12.04 -26.80 -15.05
C LEU A 265 13.48 -26.99 -15.53
N LEU A 266 14.46 -26.87 -14.62
CA LEU A 266 15.87 -27.10 -14.93
C LEU A 266 16.15 -28.55 -15.32
N ALA A 267 15.49 -29.52 -14.68
CA ALA A 267 15.61 -30.93 -15.05
C ALA A 267 14.98 -31.24 -16.42
N LEU A 268 13.85 -30.61 -16.75
CA LEU A 268 13.17 -30.76 -18.03
C LEU A 268 13.86 -30.01 -19.19
N ARG A 269 14.55 -28.91 -18.88
CA ARG A 269 15.20 -27.99 -19.82
C ARG A 269 16.58 -27.56 -19.29
N PRO A 270 17.58 -28.47 -19.26
CA PRO A 270 18.89 -28.15 -18.71
C PRO A 270 19.53 -26.97 -19.44
N SER A 271 19.76 -25.87 -18.72
CA SER A 271 20.36 -24.67 -19.29
C SER A 271 21.14 -23.89 -18.22
N PRO A 272 22.40 -23.53 -18.47
CA PRO A 272 23.16 -22.63 -17.60
C PRO A 272 22.48 -21.27 -17.44
N ALA A 273 21.82 -20.77 -18.49
CA ALA A 273 21.08 -19.51 -18.44
C ALA A 273 19.88 -19.62 -17.49
N LEU A 274 19.12 -20.72 -17.55
CA LEU A 274 18.00 -20.95 -16.64
C LEU A 274 18.45 -21.05 -15.17
N LEU A 275 19.56 -21.76 -14.92
CA LEU A 275 20.15 -21.83 -13.58
C LEU A 275 20.57 -20.45 -13.07
N ALA A 276 21.25 -19.65 -13.90
CA ALA A 276 21.65 -18.30 -13.55
C ALA A 276 20.45 -17.38 -13.27
N ILE A 277 19.40 -17.44 -14.11
CA ILE A 277 18.16 -16.68 -13.93
C ILE A 277 17.48 -17.07 -12.61
N GLY A 278 17.37 -18.37 -12.32
CA GLY A 278 16.76 -18.87 -11.09
C GLY A 278 17.52 -18.43 -9.83
N ILE A 279 18.84 -18.60 -9.80
CA ILE A 279 19.68 -18.19 -8.67
C ILE A 279 19.61 -16.68 -8.46
N LEU A 280 19.79 -15.89 -9.53
CA LEU A 280 19.76 -14.45 -9.45
C LEU A 280 18.37 -13.95 -9.03
N GLY A 281 17.30 -14.56 -9.54
CA GLY A 281 15.93 -14.24 -9.16
C GLY A 281 15.67 -14.42 -7.66
N ILE A 282 16.13 -15.52 -7.07
CA ILE A 282 16.00 -15.76 -5.62
C ILE A 282 16.86 -14.77 -4.81
N ILE A 283 18.11 -14.52 -5.22
CA ILE A 283 19.00 -13.58 -4.53
C ILE A 283 18.41 -12.17 -4.54
N LEU A 284 17.95 -11.69 -5.70
CA LEU A 284 17.34 -10.37 -5.82
C LEU A 284 16.03 -10.30 -5.05
N SER A 285 15.20 -11.33 -5.11
CA SER A 285 13.90 -11.37 -4.42
C SER A 285 14.04 -11.30 -2.89
N VAL A 286 14.91 -12.14 -2.31
CA VAL A 286 15.16 -12.13 -0.86
C VAL A 286 15.98 -10.90 -0.46
N GLY A 287 17.07 -10.62 -1.18
CA GLY A 287 17.98 -9.50 -0.93
C GLY A 287 17.37 -8.12 -1.14
N TYR A 288 16.20 -8.04 -1.80
CA TYR A 288 15.45 -6.81 -2.01
C TYR A 288 15.23 -6.06 -0.70
N THR A 289 14.73 -6.77 0.33
CA THR A 289 14.45 -6.20 1.66
C THR A 289 15.34 -6.80 2.75
N ALA A 290 15.70 -8.09 2.63
CA ALA A 290 16.39 -8.82 3.70
C ALA A 290 17.85 -8.37 3.89
N PRO A 291 18.37 -8.34 5.13
CA PRO A 291 19.81 -8.26 5.39
C PRO A 291 20.57 -9.48 4.81
N PRO A 292 21.84 -9.31 4.41
CA PRO A 292 22.62 -8.08 4.50
C PRO A 292 22.38 -7.10 3.32
N LEU A 293 21.78 -7.55 2.21
CA LEU A 293 21.72 -6.79 0.95
C LEU A 293 20.78 -5.59 0.95
N LYS A 294 19.63 -5.66 1.64
CA LYS A 294 18.61 -4.60 1.80
C LYS A 294 18.58 -3.61 0.61
N LEU A 295 18.42 -4.10 -0.60
CA LEU A 295 18.64 -3.31 -1.83
C LEU A 295 17.72 -2.08 -1.89
N VAL A 296 16.45 -2.22 -1.51
CA VAL A 296 15.49 -1.09 -1.48
C VAL A 296 15.90 -0.02 -0.47
N TYR A 297 16.42 -0.40 0.70
CA TYR A 297 16.93 0.54 1.71
C TYR A 297 18.16 1.31 1.23
N ARG A 298 18.85 0.79 0.22
CA ARG A 298 20.08 1.35 -0.34
C ARG A 298 19.85 2.10 -1.65
N GLY A 299 18.60 2.34 -2.06
CA GLY A 299 18.27 3.08 -3.27
C GLY A 299 18.54 2.28 -4.55
N LEU A 300 18.52 0.95 -4.44
CA LEU A 300 18.65 0.02 -5.56
C LEU A 300 17.34 -0.72 -5.85
N GLY A 301 16.23 -0.28 -5.23
CA GLY A 301 14.95 -0.97 -5.31
C GLY A 301 14.42 -1.03 -6.74
N GLU A 302 14.42 0.09 -7.43
CA GLU A 302 13.93 0.27 -8.79
C GLU A 302 14.75 -0.52 -9.79
N ILE A 303 16.08 -0.51 -9.66
CA ILE A 303 16.97 -1.31 -10.52
C ILE A 303 16.76 -2.80 -10.26
N THR A 304 16.62 -3.21 -9.00
CA THR A 304 16.37 -4.62 -8.65
C THR A 304 15.04 -5.09 -9.22
N THR A 305 14.00 -4.27 -9.09
CA THR A 305 12.67 -4.52 -9.66
C THR A 305 12.72 -4.56 -11.19
N ALA A 306 13.42 -3.62 -11.84
CA ALA A 306 13.60 -3.60 -13.29
C ALA A 306 14.22 -4.91 -13.79
N ILE A 307 15.33 -5.34 -13.19
CA ILE A 307 16.03 -6.58 -13.55
C ILE A 307 15.15 -7.80 -13.28
N GLY A 308 14.54 -7.87 -12.10
CA GLY A 308 13.71 -8.99 -11.67
C GLY A 308 12.50 -9.20 -12.58
N PHE A 309 11.70 -8.17 -12.80
CA PHE A 309 10.42 -8.30 -13.50
C PHE A 309 10.54 -8.16 -15.02
N GLY A 310 11.53 -7.43 -15.53
CA GLY A 310 11.77 -7.38 -16.97
C GLY A 310 12.60 -8.58 -17.43
N PRO A 311 13.95 -8.46 -17.50
CA PRO A 311 14.81 -9.50 -18.03
C PRO A 311 14.60 -10.87 -17.37
N LEU A 312 14.61 -11.00 -16.03
CA LEU A 312 14.60 -12.33 -15.43
C LEU A 312 13.27 -13.07 -15.64
N MET A 313 12.13 -12.41 -15.41
CA MET A 313 10.82 -13.04 -15.63
C MET A 313 10.53 -13.32 -17.12
N LEU A 314 10.78 -12.34 -18.00
CA LEU A 314 10.46 -12.49 -19.42
C LEU A 314 11.45 -13.42 -20.12
N LEU A 315 12.76 -13.21 -19.96
CA LEU A 315 13.77 -14.09 -20.54
C LEU A 315 13.72 -15.47 -19.90
N GLY A 316 13.45 -15.58 -18.60
CA GLY A 316 13.26 -16.87 -17.94
C GLY A 316 12.16 -17.69 -18.63
N ALA A 317 11.01 -17.06 -18.91
CA ALA A 317 9.93 -17.71 -19.63
C ALA A 317 10.33 -18.14 -21.05
N TYR A 318 11.06 -17.28 -21.78
CA TYR A 318 11.55 -17.62 -23.12
C TYR A 318 12.59 -18.76 -23.10
N VAL A 319 13.56 -18.71 -22.18
CA VAL A 319 14.67 -19.67 -22.04
C VAL A 319 14.13 -21.07 -21.69
N VAL A 320 13.12 -21.15 -20.82
CA VAL A 320 12.45 -22.41 -20.50
C VAL A 320 11.83 -23.03 -21.76
N GLN A 321 11.10 -22.26 -22.54
CA GLN A 321 10.42 -22.75 -23.75
C GLN A 321 11.39 -23.14 -24.86
N SER A 322 12.41 -22.32 -25.11
CA SER A 322 13.40 -22.56 -26.17
C SER A 322 14.46 -23.60 -25.83
N GLY A 323 14.46 -24.13 -24.60
CA GLY A 323 15.45 -25.11 -24.15
C GLY A 323 16.83 -24.53 -23.88
N GLY A 324 16.94 -23.21 -23.65
CA GLY A 324 18.18 -22.57 -23.24
C GLY A 324 18.68 -21.42 -24.11
N SER A 325 17.98 -21.08 -25.20
CA SER A 325 18.43 -19.99 -26.07
C SER A 325 18.06 -18.61 -25.51
N ILE A 326 18.86 -17.61 -25.85
CA ILE A 326 18.60 -16.21 -25.53
C ILE A 326 18.36 -15.49 -26.85
N GLU A 327 17.19 -14.88 -26.97
CA GLU A 327 16.76 -14.19 -28.18
C GLU A 327 16.85 -12.67 -28.02
N THR A 328 17.38 -11.99 -29.03
CA THR A 328 17.57 -10.53 -28.99
C THR A 328 16.23 -9.81 -28.90
N ALA A 329 15.22 -10.30 -29.62
CA ALA A 329 13.85 -9.78 -29.52
C ALA A 329 13.28 -9.87 -28.11
N ALA A 330 13.52 -10.99 -27.40
CA ALA A 330 13.09 -11.17 -26.01
C ALA A 330 13.82 -10.21 -25.06
N VAL A 331 15.11 -9.98 -25.27
CA VAL A 331 15.89 -8.99 -24.49
C VAL A 331 15.30 -7.60 -24.68
N VAL A 332 15.10 -7.17 -25.93
CA VAL A 332 14.55 -5.84 -26.23
C VAL A 332 13.12 -5.68 -25.71
N ALA A 333 12.25 -6.68 -25.85
CA ALA A 333 10.90 -6.64 -25.32
C ALA A 333 10.86 -6.54 -23.78
N SER A 334 11.89 -7.05 -23.09
CA SER A 334 11.98 -7.00 -21.63
C SER A 334 12.34 -5.62 -21.06
N LEU A 335 13.02 -4.77 -21.84
CA LEU A 335 13.47 -3.46 -21.38
C LEU A 335 12.34 -2.45 -21.10
N PRO A 336 11.36 -2.21 -22.00
CA PRO A 336 10.24 -1.32 -21.68
C PRO A 336 9.40 -1.89 -20.53
N VAL A 337 9.28 -3.21 -20.43
CA VAL A 337 8.58 -3.87 -19.31
C VAL A 337 9.32 -3.64 -17.99
N ALA A 338 10.63 -3.84 -17.97
CA ALA A 338 11.50 -3.55 -16.81
C ALA A 338 11.30 -2.12 -16.30
N ILE A 339 11.40 -1.15 -17.21
CA ILE A 339 11.29 0.27 -16.87
C ILE A 339 9.90 0.57 -16.31
N LEU A 340 8.84 0.12 -16.98
CA LEU A 340 7.48 0.41 -16.55
C LEU A 340 7.11 -0.26 -15.22
N VAL A 341 7.59 -1.47 -14.94
CA VAL A 341 7.40 -2.11 -13.62
C VAL A 341 8.21 -1.39 -12.54
N ALA A 342 9.45 -0.99 -12.84
CA ALA A 342 10.23 -0.17 -11.91
C ALA A 342 9.55 1.17 -11.62
N LEU A 343 8.89 1.77 -12.61
CA LEU A 343 8.11 2.99 -12.42
C LEU A 343 6.85 2.77 -11.56
N ILE A 344 6.25 1.57 -11.55
CA ILE A 344 5.19 1.25 -10.58
C ILE A 344 5.72 1.41 -9.16
N LEU A 345 6.85 0.75 -8.85
CA LEU A 345 7.50 0.89 -7.55
C LEU A 345 7.85 2.35 -7.26
N TYR A 346 8.50 3.03 -8.21
CA TYR A 346 8.97 4.40 -8.07
C TYR A 346 7.86 5.37 -7.66
N VAL A 347 6.70 5.30 -8.33
CA VAL A 347 5.54 6.15 -8.01
C VAL A 347 4.89 5.73 -6.69
N ASN A 348 4.87 4.43 -6.38
CA ASN A 348 4.29 3.92 -5.12
C ASN A 348 5.15 4.28 -3.89
N GLU A 349 6.44 4.56 -4.05
CA GLU A 349 7.30 4.99 -2.95
C GLU A 349 7.15 6.48 -2.60
N VAL A 350 6.59 7.30 -3.50
CA VAL A 350 6.38 8.76 -3.27
C VAL A 350 5.56 9.05 -1.99
N PRO A 351 4.40 8.43 -1.74
CA PRO A 351 3.65 8.66 -0.49
C PRO A 351 4.41 8.20 0.76
N ASP A 352 5.26 7.18 0.63
CA ASP A 352 5.97 6.55 1.75
C ASP A 352 7.27 7.28 2.13
N ARG A 353 7.73 8.28 1.35
CA ARG A 353 8.99 9.01 1.57
C ARG A 353 9.21 9.46 3.02
N PRO A 354 8.25 10.12 3.71
CA PRO A 354 8.49 10.62 5.06
C PRO A 354 8.65 9.51 6.10
N SER A 355 7.96 8.38 5.94
CA SER A 355 8.11 7.20 6.81
C SER A 355 9.38 6.42 6.49
N ASP A 356 9.68 6.23 5.21
CA ASP A 356 10.86 5.51 4.75
C ASP A 356 12.15 6.23 5.20
N ALA A 357 12.19 7.56 5.10
CA ALA A 357 13.29 8.37 5.62
C ALA A 357 13.51 8.16 7.13
N ARG A 358 12.43 8.14 7.93
CA ARG A 358 12.49 7.91 9.39
C ARG A 358 12.96 6.50 9.75
N ALA A 359 12.63 5.50 8.93
CA ALA A 359 13.06 4.12 9.11
C ALA A 359 14.45 3.81 8.51
N GLY A 360 15.13 4.81 7.93
CA GLY A 360 16.42 4.63 7.26
C GLY A 360 16.34 3.85 5.94
N LYS A 361 15.13 3.71 5.37
CA LYS A 361 14.88 3.17 4.03
C LYS A 361 15.11 4.28 3.02
N ARG A 362 16.35 4.40 2.52
CA ARG A 362 16.78 5.48 1.64
C ARG A 362 16.56 5.12 0.17
N THR A 363 15.30 5.04 -0.26
CA THR A 363 14.91 4.84 -1.67
C THR A 363 15.35 6.03 -2.55
N LEU A 364 15.21 5.94 -3.88
CA LEU A 364 15.60 7.07 -4.75
C LEU A 364 14.71 8.28 -4.49
N VAL A 365 13.40 8.09 -4.31
CA VAL A 365 12.46 9.19 -4.05
C VAL A 365 12.66 9.85 -2.68
N VAL A 366 13.29 9.16 -1.72
CA VAL A 366 13.72 9.74 -0.44
C VAL A 366 14.98 10.59 -0.60
N ARG A 367 15.87 10.24 -1.53
CA ARG A 367 17.18 10.90 -1.71
C ARG A 367 17.14 12.15 -2.58
N LEU A 368 16.12 12.27 -3.42
CA LEU A 368 16.08 13.24 -4.50
C LEU A 368 14.99 14.28 -4.25
N PRO A 369 15.19 15.54 -4.71
CA PRO A 369 14.15 16.54 -4.65
C PRO A 369 13.02 16.20 -5.61
N GLN A 370 11.81 16.67 -5.32
CA GLN A 370 10.59 16.43 -6.10
C GLN A 370 10.78 16.62 -7.60
N ARG A 371 11.40 17.74 -8.02
CA ARG A 371 11.62 18.03 -9.44
C ARG A 371 12.45 16.95 -10.14
N THR A 372 13.50 16.45 -9.48
CA THR A 372 14.33 15.37 -10.01
C THR A 372 13.56 14.06 -10.06
N VAL A 373 12.71 13.79 -9.06
CA VAL A 373 11.86 12.60 -9.05
C VAL A 373 10.93 12.58 -10.25
N ILE A 374 10.23 13.68 -10.51
CA ILE A 374 9.32 13.81 -11.65
C ILE A 374 10.09 13.71 -12.97
N THR A 375 11.27 14.36 -13.07
CA THR A 375 12.11 14.30 -14.28
C THR A 375 12.58 12.87 -14.58
N ILE A 376 12.97 12.10 -13.55
CA ILE A 376 13.38 10.70 -13.73
C ILE A 376 12.20 9.86 -14.22
N TYR A 377 11.00 10.06 -13.67
CA TYR A 377 9.78 9.40 -14.15
C TYR A 377 9.58 9.67 -15.65
N ASP A 378 9.61 10.95 -16.05
CA ASP A 378 9.37 11.36 -17.44
C ASP A 378 10.41 10.79 -18.41
N VAL A 379 11.68 10.88 -18.06
CA VAL A 379 12.79 10.35 -18.86
C VAL A 379 12.67 8.84 -18.99
N ALA A 380 12.43 8.13 -17.89
CA ALA A 380 12.29 6.67 -17.91
C ALA A 380 11.08 6.23 -18.76
N ALA A 381 9.92 6.89 -18.61
CA ALA A 381 8.75 6.61 -19.43
C ALA A 381 9.02 6.87 -20.92
N ALA A 382 9.66 8.00 -21.25
CA ALA A 382 10.05 8.32 -22.62
C ALA A 382 11.02 7.29 -23.20
N VAL A 383 12.01 6.84 -22.43
CA VAL A 383 12.95 5.79 -22.82
C VAL A 383 12.23 4.47 -23.08
N ALA A 384 11.26 4.08 -22.26
CA ALA A 384 10.47 2.87 -22.49
C ALA A 384 9.74 2.93 -23.84
N PHE A 385 9.10 4.04 -24.18
CA PHE A 385 8.44 4.22 -25.49
C PHE A 385 9.44 4.28 -26.64
N ALA A 386 10.59 4.95 -26.45
CA ALA A 386 11.65 5.02 -27.45
C ALA A 386 12.21 3.64 -27.78
N ILE A 387 12.38 2.76 -26.79
CA ILE A 387 12.82 1.37 -27.00
C ILE A 387 11.81 0.59 -27.83
N ILE A 388 10.50 0.80 -27.61
CA ILE A 388 9.47 0.15 -28.43
C ILE A 388 9.58 0.59 -29.89
N VAL A 389 9.69 1.90 -30.13
CA VAL A 389 9.84 2.45 -31.49
C VAL A 389 11.11 1.93 -32.15
N ALA A 390 12.25 2.02 -31.46
CA ALA A 390 13.53 1.55 -31.96
C ALA A 390 13.50 0.04 -32.24
N GLY A 391 12.89 -0.75 -31.35
CA GLY A 391 12.73 -2.20 -31.53
C GLY A 391 11.93 -2.53 -32.79
N VAL A 392 10.89 -1.78 -33.12
CA VAL A 392 10.14 -1.97 -34.38
C VAL A 392 10.97 -1.56 -35.59
N VAL A 393 11.61 -0.40 -35.56
CA VAL A 393 12.47 0.10 -36.65
C VAL A 393 13.62 -0.86 -36.96
N LEU A 394 14.24 -1.42 -35.91
CA LEU A 394 15.32 -2.40 -36.01
C LEU A 394 14.82 -3.83 -36.29
N ARG A 395 13.51 -4.03 -36.49
CA ARG A 395 12.87 -5.33 -36.75
C ARG A 395 13.04 -6.37 -35.63
N LEU A 396 13.27 -5.91 -34.40
CA LEU A 396 13.34 -6.74 -33.19
C LEU A 396 11.97 -6.91 -32.52
N LEU A 397 11.04 -5.99 -32.77
CA LEU A 397 9.66 -6.05 -32.31
C LEU A 397 8.68 -6.03 -33.51
N PRO A 398 7.52 -6.68 -33.42
CA PRO A 398 6.50 -6.65 -34.47
C PRO A 398 5.91 -5.24 -34.65
N LEU A 399 5.53 -4.87 -35.88
CA LEU A 399 4.91 -3.59 -36.20
C LEU A 399 3.70 -3.22 -35.29
N PRO A 400 2.79 -4.17 -34.94
CA PRO A 400 1.70 -3.88 -34.02
C PRO A 400 2.13 -3.42 -32.61
N ALA A 401 3.39 -3.62 -32.21
CA ALA A 401 3.92 -3.12 -30.94
C ALA A 401 3.83 -1.59 -30.82
N LEU A 402 3.81 -0.86 -31.95
CA LEU A 402 3.62 0.60 -31.96
C LEU A 402 2.26 1.04 -31.38
N LEU A 403 1.26 0.16 -31.32
CA LEU A 403 0.00 0.44 -30.65
C LEU A 403 0.20 0.77 -29.16
N ALA A 404 1.31 0.36 -28.55
CA ALA A 404 1.64 0.71 -27.17
C ALA A 404 1.80 2.23 -26.96
N LEU A 405 2.11 2.99 -28.02
CA LEU A 405 2.20 4.45 -27.98
C LEU A 405 0.85 5.12 -27.67
N LEU A 406 -0.28 4.42 -27.86
CA LEU A 406 -1.59 4.90 -27.43
C LEU A 406 -1.70 5.05 -25.89
N ALA A 407 -0.75 4.49 -25.13
CA ALA A 407 -0.67 4.63 -23.68
C ALA A 407 0.04 5.92 -23.23
N VAL A 408 0.69 6.70 -24.12
CA VAL A 408 1.37 7.96 -23.77
C VAL A 408 0.49 8.94 -22.97
N PRO A 409 -0.81 9.13 -23.28
CA PRO A 409 -1.69 9.98 -22.47
C PRO A 409 -1.79 9.53 -21.00
N LEU A 410 -1.62 8.25 -20.69
CA LEU A 410 -1.60 7.76 -19.31
C LEU A 410 -0.34 8.21 -18.58
N ALA A 411 0.84 8.14 -19.22
CA ALA A 411 2.09 8.64 -18.64
C ALA A 411 2.01 10.14 -18.33
N LEU A 412 1.43 10.93 -19.24
CA LEU A 412 1.20 12.37 -19.01
C LEU A 412 0.24 12.65 -17.85
N ARG A 413 -0.77 11.79 -17.64
CA ARG A 413 -1.65 11.90 -16.46
C ARG A 413 -0.90 11.59 -15.16
N VAL A 414 0.02 10.62 -15.18
CA VAL A 414 0.85 10.30 -14.01
C VAL A 414 1.76 11.48 -13.68
N HIS A 415 2.44 12.05 -14.69
CA HIS A 415 3.26 13.26 -14.53
C HIS A 415 2.47 14.40 -13.85
N ARG A 416 1.33 14.79 -14.43
CA ARG A 416 0.47 15.86 -13.86
C ARG A 416 0.00 15.53 -12.44
N GLY A 417 -0.29 14.26 -12.19
CA GLY A 417 -0.66 13.77 -10.87
C GLY A 417 0.46 13.88 -9.84
N LEU A 418 1.70 13.56 -10.23
CA LEU A 418 2.88 13.73 -9.40
C LEU A 418 3.16 15.21 -9.13
N GLU A 419 2.96 16.11 -10.09
CA GLU A 419 3.10 17.56 -9.84
C GLU A 419 2.05 18.08 -8.86
N THR A 420 0.80 17.65 -9.02
CA THR A 420 -0.35 18.17 -8.26
C THR A 420 -0.42 17.62 -6.84
N TYR A 421 -0.16 16.32 -6.66
CA TYR A 421 -0.46 15.58 -5.42
C TYR A 421 0.80 15.06 -4.70
N TYR A 422 2.00 15.54 -5.04
CA TYR A 422 3.28 14.97 -4.56
C TYR A 422 3.38 14.74 -3.04
N ASP A 423 2.83 15.67 -2.26
CA ASP A 423 2.84 15.64 -0.79
C ASP A 423 1.47 15.26 -0.20
N GLN A 424 0.58 14.70 -1.02
CA GLN A 424 -0.76 14.25 -0.64
C GLN A 424 -0.89 12.73 -0.87
N PRO A 425 -0.53 11.88 0.12
CA PRO A 425 -0.49 10.43 -0.05
C PRO A 425 -1.78 9.82 -0.61
N TYR A 426 -2.94 10.27 -0.12
CA TYR A 426 -4.24 9.78 -0.58
C TYR A 426 -4.64 10.35 -1.94
N GLY A 427 -4.20 11.58 -2.28
CA GLY A 427 -4.36 12.15 -3.63
C GLY A 427 -3.58 11.36 -4.70
N LEU A 428 -2.43 10.80 -4.33
CA LEU A 428 -1.61 9.96 -5.21
C LEU A 428 -2.23 8.60 -5.53
N MET A 429 -3.27 8.14 -4.83
CA MET A 429 -3.86 6.82 -5.08
C MET A 429 -4.36 6.66 -6.52
N ALA A 430 -5.02 7.68 -7.07
CA ALA A 430 -5.46 7.66 -8.47
C ALA A 430 -4.28 7.70 -9.46
N VAL A 431 -3.19 8.37 -9.08
CA VAL A 431 -1.95 8.47 -9.85
C VAL A 431 -1.24 7.11 -9.92
N MET A 432 -1.09 6.44 -8.78
CA MET A 432 -0.57 5.07 -8.67
C MET A 432 -1.38 4.07 -9.51
N ALA A 433 -2.71 4.12 -9.42
CA ALA A 433 -3.60 3.28 -10.23
C ALA A 433 -3.41 3.53 -11.74
N THR A 434 -3.26 4.80 -12.14
CA THR A 434 -3.02 5.19 -13.54
C THR A 434 -1.68 4.67 -14.03
N ASN A 435 -0.65 4.70 -13.19
CA ASN A 435 0.69 4.20 -13.52
C ASN A 435 0.72 2.67 -13.65
N ILE A 436 -0.02 1.95 -12.79
CA ILE A 436 -0.23 0.50 -12.96
C ILE A 436 -0.95 0.22 -14.28
N LYS A 437 -2.00 0.98 -14.62
CA LYS A 437 -2.70 0.87 -15.92
C LYS A 437 -1.77 1.12 -17.11
N LEU A 438 -0.86 2.08 -17.03
CA LEU A 438 0.13 2.35 -18.08
C LEU A 438 0.96 1.10 -18.39
N HIS A 439 1.54 0.46 -17.36
CA HIS A 439 2.26 -0.80 -17.52
C HIS A 439 1.39 -1.90 -18.14
N LEU A 440 0.15 -2.07 -17.66
CA LEU A 440 -0.76 -3.10 -18.17
C LEU A 440 -1.10 -2.88 -19.64
N VAL A 441 -1.45 -1.66 -20.04
CA VAL A 441 -1.81 -1.34 -21.42
C VAL A 441 -0.63 -1.59 -22.36
N VAL A 442 0.57 -1.12 -22.00
CA VAL A 442 1.77 -1.36 -22.81
C VAL A 442 2.07 -2.85 -22.89
N GLY A 443 2.06 -3.55 -21.75
CA GLY A 443 2.38 -4.98 -21.69
C GLY A 443 1.39 -5.87 -22.44
N VAL A 444 0.09 -5.63 -22.30
CA VAL A 444 -0.97 -6.34 -23.07
C VAL A 444 -0.82 -6.06 -24.56
N THR A 445 -0.45 -4.84 -24.95
CA THR A 445 -0.24 -4.51 -26.35
C THR A 445 0.99 -5.23 -26.93
N LEU A 446 2.10 -5.28 -26.19
CA LEU A 446 3.28 -6.06 -26.59
C LEU A 446 2.94 -7.56 -26.70
N LEU A 447 2.23 -8.12 -25.71
CA LEU A 447 1.74 -9.49 -25.77
C LEU A 447 0.87 -9.73 -27.02
N GLY A 448 -0.13 -8.87 -27.25
CA GLY A 448 -1.00 -8.95 -28.41
C GLY A 448 -0.25 -8.86 -29.74
N SER A 449 0.84 -8.08 -29.79
CA SER A 449 1.68 -7.98 -30.99
C SER A 449 2.35 -9.32 -31.36
N TYR A 450 2.85 -10.07 -30.38
CA TYR A 450 3.46 -11.39 -30.62
C TYR A 450 2.41 -12.49 -30.84
N LEU A 451 1.25 -12.43 -30.18
CA LEU A 451 0.14 -13.33 -30.49
C LEU A 451 -0.36 -13.13 -31.92
N ALA A 452 -0.39 -11.89 -32.43
CA ALA A 452 -0.70 -11.62 -33.83
C ALA A 452 0.35 -12.22 -34.78
N VAL A 453 1.64 -12.20 -34.43
CA VAL A 453 2.70 -12.88 -35.21
C VAL A 453 2.42 -14.38 -35.29
N VAL A 454 2.18 -15.03 -34.15
CA VAL A 454 1.85 -16.48 -34.10
C VAL A 454 0.63 -16.78 -34.98
N LEU A 455 -0.43 -15.98 -34.87
CA LEU A 455 -1.64 -16.16 -35.65
C LEU A 455 -1.40 -16.01 -37.16
N VAL A 456 -0.62 -15.00 -37.58
CA VAL A 456 -0.29 -14.79 -39.00
C VAL A 456 0.59 -15.91 -39.53
N GLN A 457 1.55 -16.41 -38.76
CA GLN A 457 2.36 -17.57 -39.15
C GLN A 457 1.51 -18.82 -39.39
N LEU A 458 0.46 -19.02 -38.59
CA LEU A 458 -0.48 -20.16 -38.73
C LEU A 458 -1.46 -20.00 -39.91
N LEU A 459 -2.02 -18.80 -40.10
CA LEU A 459 -3.11 -18.56 -41.06
C LEU A 459 -2.63 -18.11 -42.44
N ALA A 460 -1.48 -17.44 -42.53
CA ALA A 460 -0.94 -16.88 -43.76
C ALA A 460 0.60 -17.03 -43.82
N PRO A 461 1.12 -18.26 -43.97
CA PRO A 461 2.55 -18.52 -44.05
C PRO A 461 3.23 -17.63 -45.10
N GLY A 462 4.36 -17.03 -44.73
CA GLY A 462 5.13 -16.11 -45.60
C GLY A 462 4.77 -14.62 -45.45
N ARG A 463 3.70 -14.27 -44.72
CA ARG A 463 3.46 -12.87 -44.32
C ARG A 463 4.22 -12.53 -43.04
N SER A 464 4.92 -11.40 -43.04
CA SER A 464 5.61 -10.87 -41.87
C SER A 464 4.84 -9.68 -41.30
N LEU A 465 4.76 -9.61 -39.97
CA LEU A 465 4.30 -8.41 -39.25
C LEU A 465 5.48 -7.54 -38.79
N PHE A 466 6.70 -7.85 -39.20
CA PHE A 466 7.85 -6.99 -39.01
C PHE A 466 7.98 -6.04 -40.21
N LEU A 467 8.65 -4.90 -40.03
CA LEU A 467 8.90 -3.97 -41.13
C LEU A 467 9.66 -4.67 -42.28
N PRO A 468 9.28 -4.40 -43.55
CA PRO A 468 9.93 -4.98 -44.73
C PRO A 468 11.39 -4.55 -44.85
#